data_AF-A0A7W1EVF7-F1
#
_entry.id   AF-A0A7W1EVF7-F1
#
_cell.length_a   1.000
_cell.length_b   1.000
_cell.length_c   1.000
_cell.angle_alpha   90.00
_cell.angle_beta   90.00
_cell.angle_gamma   90.00
#
_symmetry.space_group_name_H-M   'P 1'
#
loop_
_entity.id
_entity.type
_entity.pdbx_description
1 polymer ?
#
loop_
_entity_poly.entity_id
_entity_poly.type
_entity_poly.pdbx_seq_one_letter_code
_entity_poly.pdbx_strand_id
1 'polypeptide(L)'
;MFVFLSKLSAYSVNDTLQLKHIADSLLLNKKYYEASIFYQKLDFFSQSETMKNEAKFSAANCYKQYNNYTAGINQLNSIGIEGAADSVIFRVKYQSALMSYLNNDLTQAESFLEQLNYLIKDSSYIIKSLMLHVFVLNEQYKWTKAKEKLGKLNNGLNLNNSEAFNFNKRVIDSIYSTKNIPKLKNVEKAGRISTFFPGFGQCYAGNYAEGISSFFAIAVIAGAMVAGVIYQYYFTSIFVGNLLIGKFYLGGIKRAEFLAEKYNYLHSKNYNQSLKEQVKQHFIN
;
A
#
# COMPACT_ATOMS: atom_id res chain seq x y z
N MET A 1 -38.76 30.80 13.85
CA MET A 1 -38.63 29.79 12.78
C MET A 1 -39.09 30.43 11.48
N PHE A 2 -38.19 31.13 10.79
CA PHE A 2 -38.48 31.91 9.58
C PHE A 2 -37.37 31.63 8.55
N VAL A 3 -37.75 30.83 7.55
CA VAL A 3 -37.34 30.84 6.14
C VAL A 3 -35.98 31.50 5.82
N PHE A 4 -34.92 30.69 5.75
CA PHE A 4 -33.73 30.98 4.94
C PHE A 4 -33.92 30.36 3.54
N LEU A 5 -34.88 30.88 2.76
CA LEU A 5 -34.95 30.64 1.32
C LEU A 5 -34.23 31.81 0.62
N SER A 6 -32.91 31.84 0.73
CA SER A 6 -32.11 32.67 -0.16
C SER A 6 -32.22 32.08 -1.57
N LYS A 7 -32.84 32.84 -2.47
CA LYS A 7 -32.94 32.64 -3.93
C LYS A 7 -31.91 31.64 -4.47
N LEU A 8 -32.33 30.37 -4.64
CA LEU A 8 -31.72 29.51 -5.66
C LEU A 8 -32.14 30.09 -7.01
N SER A 9 -31.42 31.09 -7.51
CA SER A 9 -31.44 31.34 -8.95
C SER A 9 -30.95 30.06 -9.61
N ALA A 10 -31.76 29.48 -10.49
CA ALA A 10 -31.34 28.35 -11.31
C ALA A 10 -30.03 28.73 -12.00
N TYR A 11 -28.94 28.02 -11.67
CA TYR A 11 -27.64 28.24 -12.29
C TYR A 11 -27.79 27.99 -13.79
N SER A 12 -27.38 28.94 -14.61
CA SER A 12 -27.47 28.82 -16.06
C SER A 12 -26.36 27.91 -16.58
N VAL A 13 -26.52 27.38 -17.79
CA VAL A 13 -25.48 26.60 -18.50
C VAL A 13 -24.18 27.41 -18.66
N ASN A 14 -24.29 28.75 -18.77
CA ASN A 14 -23.11 29.61 -18.84
C ASN A 14 -22.33 29.64 -17.52
N ASP A 15 -23.01 29.55 -16.38
CA ASP A 15 -22.37 29.60 -15.08
C ASP A 15 -21.60 28.30 -14.77
N THR A 16 -22.11 27.14 -15.20
CA THR A 16 -21.39 25.86 -15.07
C THR A 16 -20.16 25.80 -15.99
N LEU A 17 -20.25 26.39 -17.19
CA LEU A 17 -19.10 26.50 -18.10
C LEU A 17 -18.00 27.39 -17.50
N GLN A 18 -18.36 28.52 -16.89
CA GLN A 18 -17.42 29.38 -16.19
C GLN A 18 -16.74 28.66 -15.01
N LEU A 19 -17.51 27.92 -14.19
CA LEU A 19 -16.95 27.12 -13.11
C LEU A 19 -15.92 26.10 -13.62
N LYS A 20 -16.22 25.44 -14.74
CA LYS A 20 -15.29 24.52 -15.39
C LYS A 20 -14.01 25.23 -15.84
N HIS A 21 -14.12 26.36 -16.53
CA HIS A 21 -12.94 27.12 -16.97
C HIS A 21 -12.05 27.56 -15.81
N ILE A 22 -12.63 27.98 -14.68
CA ILE A 22 -11.88 28.34 -13.48
C ILE A 22 -11.19 27.09 -12.91
N ALA A 23 -11.90 25.97 -12.78
CA ALA A 23 -11.33 24.72 -12.28
C ALA A 23 -10.14 24.25 -13.15
N ASP A 24 -10.32 24.24 -14.47
CA ASP A 24 -9.30 23.85 -15.44
C ASP A 24 -8.08 24.78 -15.37
N SER A 25 -8.30 26.10 -15.25
CA SER A 25 -7.22 27.07 -15.08
C SER A 25 -6.43 26.85 -13.78
N LEU A 26 -7.10 26.58 -12.67
CA LEU A 26 -6.46 26.27 -11.39
C LEU A 26 -5.66 24.97 -11.47
N LEU A 27 -6.21 23.95 -12.15
CA LEU A 27 -5.55 22.67 -12.39
C LEU A 27 -4.24 22.85 -13.19
N LEU A 28 -4.28 23.64 -14.27
CA LEU A 28 -3.10 23.97 -15.08
C LEU A 28 -2.03 24.72 -14.26
N ASN A 29 -2.46 25.57 -13.33
CA ASN A 29 -1.59 26.28 -12.41
C ASN A 29 -1.16 25.44 -11.19
N LYS A 30 -1.43 24.13 -11.17
CA LYS A 30 -1.10 23.18 -10.10
C LYS A 30 -1.73 23.52 -8.74
N LYS A 31 -2.77 24.35 -8.72
CA LYS A 31 -3.57 24.66 -7.53
C LYS A 31 -4.63 23.58 -7.33
N TYR A 32 -4.16 22.37 -7.01
CA TYR A 32 -4.98 21.16 -7.03
C TYR A 32 -6.12 21.19 -6.01
N TYR A 33 -5.86 21.70 -4.80
CA TYR A 33 -6.90 21.76 -3.76
C TYR A 33 -8.04 22.68 -4.19
N GLU A 34 -7.73 23.88 -4.65
CA GLU A 34 -8.70 24.86 -5.13
C GLU A 34 -9.44 24.36 -6.37
N ALA A 35 -8.72 23.79 -7.34
CA ALA A 35 -9.34 23.16 -8.51
C ALA A 35 -10.36 22.10 -8.10
N SER A 36 -10.05 21.26 -7.11
CA SER A 36 -10.98 20.24 -6.61
C SER A 36 -12.25 20.82 -6.00
N ILE A 37 -12.17 21.98 -5.33
CA ILE A 37 -13.34 22.69 -4.80
C ILE A 37 -14.21 23.21 -5.95
N PHE A 38 -13.61 23.78 -6.99
CA PHE A 38 -14.37 24.28 -8.14
C PHE A 38 -15.01 23.14 -8.95
N TYR A 39 -14.35 21.99 -9.08
CA TYR A 39 -14.99 20.80 -9.66
C TYR A 39 -16.14 20.27 -8.77
N GLN A 40 -16.03 20.31 -7.45
CA GLN A 40 -17.15 19.94 -6.57
C GLN A 40 -18.33 20.93 -6.68
N LYS A 41 -18.05 22.22 -6.85
CA LYS A 41 -19.09 23.20 -7.19
C LYS A 41 -19.75 22.88 -8.53
N LEU A 42 -18.95 22.50 -9.53
CA LEU A 42 -19.47 22.08 -10.84
C LEU A 42 -20.38 20.86 -10.73
N ASP A 43 -20.01 19.85 -9.95
CA ASP A 43 -20.86 18.69 -9.65
C ASP A 43 -22.18 19.11 -9.00
N PHE A 44 -22.12 19.98 -7.98
CA PHE A 44 -23.29 20.45 -7.25
C PHE A 44 -24.28 21.23 -8.12
N PHE A 45 -23.79 22.15 -8.97
CA PHE A 45 -24.63 23.02 -9.78
C PHE A 45 -25.01 22.44 -11.15
N SER A 46 -24.30 21.42 -11.64
CA SER A 46 -24.62 20.79 -12.92
C SER A 46 -25.96 20.05 -12.86
N GLN A 47 -26.74 20.12 -13.93
CA GLN A 47 -27.94 19.30 -14.13
C GLN A 47 -27.65 18.03 -14.95
N SER A 48 -26.52 18.00 -15.66
CA SER A 48 -26.13 16.87 -16.51
C SER A 48 -25.32 15.85 -15.73
N GLU A 49 -25.78 14.61 -15.69
CA GLU A 49 -25.12 13.50 -15.00
C GLU A 49 -23.72 13.20 -15.58
N THR A 50 -23.54 13.37 -16.89
CA THR A 50 -22.22 13.20 -17.52
C THR A 50 -21.24 14.26 -17.04
N MET A 51 -21.69 15.52 -16.93
CA MET A 51 -20.86 16.61 -16.41
C MET A 51 -20.57 16.45 -14.90
N LYS A 52 -21.53 15.95 -14.12
CA LYS A 52 -21.33 15.60 -12.70
C LYS A 52 -20.24 14.53 -12.54
N ASN A 53 -20.34 13.45 -13.30
CA ASN A 53 -19.37 12.37 -13.24
C ASN A 53 -17.98 12.80 -13.70
N GLU A 54 -17.87 13.63 -14.73
CA GLU A 54 -16.58 14.20 -15.15
C GLU A 54 -16.01 15.16 -14.10
N ALA A 55 -16.86 15.95 -13.45
CA ALA A 55 -16.44 16.85 -12.37
C ALA A 55 -15.94 16.07 -11.15
N LYS A 56 -16.66 15.04 -10.70
CA LYS A 56 -16.22 14.12 -9.63
C LYS A 56 -14.89 13.46 -9.96
N PHE A 57 -14.73 12.97 -11.20
CA PHE A 57 -13.48 12.36 -11.64
C PHE A 57 -12.32 13.37 -11.66
N SER A 58 -12.57 14.59 -12.14
CA SER A 58 -11.58 15.66 -12.17
C SER A 58 -11.18 16.11 -10.76
N ALA A 59 -12.15 16.24 -9.85
CA ALA A 59 -11.90 16.50 -8.44
C ALA A 59 -11.05 15.38 -7.81
N ALA A 60 -11.36 14.12 -8.09
CA ALA A 60 -10.58 12.99 -7.61
C ALA A 60 -9.13 13.04 -8.11
N ASN A 61 -8.90 13.37 -9.39
CA ASN A 61 -7.53 13.53 -9.91
C ASN A 61 -6.79 14.68 -9.24
N CYS A 62 -7.46 15.80 -8.95
CA CYS A 62 -6.87 16.88 -8.17
C CYS A 62 -6.43 16.39 -6.79
N TYR A 63 -7.28 15.63 -6.11
CA TYR A 63 -6.94 15.02 -4.81
C TYR A 63 -5.77 14.04 -4.90
N LYS A 64 -5.65 13.27 -5.99
CA LYS A 64 -4.46 12.43 -6.25
C LYS A 64 -3.18 13.26 -6.29
N GLN A 65 -3.18 14.36 -7.05
CA GLN A 65 -2.01 15.24 -7.17
C GLN A 65 -1.68 15.97 -5.87
N TYR A 66 -2.69 16.20 -5.03
CA TYR A 66 -2.55 16.76 -3.70
C TYR A 66 -2.23 15.72 -2.61
N ASN A 67 -1.98 14.46 -2.97
CA ASN A 67 -1.74 13.32 -2.06
C ASN A 67 -2.87 13.04 -1.03
N ASN A 68 -4.08 13.55 -1.26
CA ASN A 68 -5.25 13.25 -0.42
C ASN A 68 -6.06 12.11 -1.06
N TYR A 69 -5.49 10.91 -1.03
CA TYR A 69 -6.05 9.75 -1.72
C TYR A 69 -7.43 9.35 -1.20
N THR A 70 -7.66 9.42 0.11
CA THR A 70 -8.95 9.07 0.72
C THR A 70 -10.08 9.97 0.22
N ALA A 71 -9.86 11.29 0.14
CA ALA A 71 -10.86 12.20 -0.42
C ALA A 71 -11.12 11.91 -1.90
N GLY A 72 -10.07 11.62 -2.68
CA GLY A 72 -10.20 11.22 -4.08
C GLY A 72 -11.02 9.95 -4.28
N ILE A 73 -10.77 8.91 -3.49
CA ILE A 73 -11.53 7.65 -3.52
C ILE A 73 -13.00 7.88 -3.17
N ASN A 74 -13.30 8.73 -2.18
CA ASN A 74 -14.67 9.06 -1.82
C ASN A 74 -15.43 9.74 -2.98
N GLN A 75 -14.77 10.66 -3.69
CA GLN A 75 -15.35 11.28 -4.89
C GLN A 75 -15.62 10.24 -5.98
N LEU A 76 -14.68 9.33 -6.23
CA LEU A 76 -14.84 8.24 -7.22
C LEU A 76 -15.97 7.28 -6.86
N ASN A 77 -16.11 6.92 -5.57
CA ASN A 77 -17.17 6.02 -5.11
C ASN A 77 -18.57 6.65 -5.20
N SER A 78 -18.67 7.97 -5.30
CA SER A 78 -19.94 8.69 -5.51
C SER A 78 -20.41 8.70 -6.98
N ILE A 79 -19.60 8.18 -7.91
CA ILE A 79 -19.97 8.01 -9.31
C ILE A 79 -20.83 6.75 -9.43
N GLY A 80 -22.03 6.88 -9.99
CA GLY A 80 -22.92 5.76 -10.25
C GLY A 80 -22.34 4.84 -11.33
N ILE A 81 -21.95 3.63 -10.96
CA ILE A 81 -21.37 2.63 -11.87
C ILE A 81 -22.38 1.56 -12.33
N GLU A 82 -23.59 1.55 -11.77
CA GLU A 82 -24.63 0.60 -12.15
C GLU A 82 -25.13 0.90 -13.57
N GLY A 83 -25.06 -0.10 -14.45
CA GLY A 83 -25.41 0.06 -15.87
C GLY A 83 -24.45 0.96 -16.66
N ALA A 84 -23.34 1.41 -16.07
CA ALA A 84 -22.35 2.23 -16.76
C ALA A 84 -21.56 1.41 -17.79
N ALA A 85 -20.99 2.09 -18.79
CA ALA A 85 -20.09 1.44 -19.74
C ALA A 85 -18.81 0.94 -19.05
N ASP A 86 -18.26 -0.18 -19.55
CA ASP A 86 -17.01 -0.78 -19.07
C ASP A 86 -15.85 0.23 -18.94
N SER A 87 -15.78 1.21 -19.86
CA SER A 87 -14.79 2.28 -19.83
C SER A 87 -14.88 3.16 -18.58
N VAL A 88 -16.10 3.48 -18.14
CA VAL A 88 -16.36 4.29 -16.93
C VAL A 88 -16.07 3.47 -15.69
N ILE A 89 -16.56 2.23 -15.65
CA ILE A 89 -16.30 1.29 -14.54
C ILE A 89 -14.80 1.12 -14.33
N PHE A 90 -14.07 0.85 -15.43
CA PHE A 90 -12.62 0.72 -15.41
C PHE A 90 -11.97 1.99 -14.87
N ARG A 91 -12.31 3.15 -15.44
CA ARG A 91 -11.72 4.45 -15.08
C ARG A 91 -11.90 4.74 -13.59
N VAL A 92 -13.08 4.48 -13.01
CA VAL A 92 -13.36 4.67 -11.58
C VAL A 92 -12.57 3.69 -10.73
N LYS A 93 -12.76 2.37 -10.94
CA LYS A 93 -12.18 1.33 -10.07
C LYS A 93 -10.66 1.26 -10.16
N TYR A 94 -10.10 1.44 -11.36
CA TYR A 94 -8.64 1.48 -11.54
C TYR A 94 -8.02 2.69 -10.81
N GLN A 95 -8.63 3.88 -10.91
CA GLN A 95 -8.11 5.04 -10.17
C GLN A 95 -8.27 4.88 -8.66
N SER A 96 -9.38 4.33 -8.18
CA SER A 96 -9.53 4.01 -6.75
C SER A 96 -8.46 3.02 -6.29
N ALA A 97 -8.21 1.95 -7.06
CA ALA A 97 -7.14 0.99 -6.78
C ALA A 97 -5.75 1.65 -6.74
N LEU A 98 -5.45 2.52 -7.70
CA LEU A 98 -4.18 3.24 -7.76
C LEU A 98 -4.01 4.16 -6.55
N MET A 99 -5.05 4.91 -6.19
CA MET A 99 -5.02 5.78 -5.02
C MET A 99 -4.87 4.98 -3.72
N SER A 100 -5.57 3.85 -3.56
CA SER A 100 -5.40 2.96 -2.40
C SER A 100 -3.98 2.39 -2.34
N TYR A 101 -3.40 2.01 -3.49
CA TYR A 101 -2.00 1.58 -3.58
C TYR A 101 -1.03 2.68 -3.13
N LEU A 102 -1.21 3.91 -3.62
CA LEU A 102 -0.40 5.07 -3.22
C LEU A 102 -0.57 5.44 -1.74
N ASN A 103 -1.75 5.16 -1.17
CA ASN A 103 -2.04 5.32 0.25
C ASN A 103 -1.55 4.15 1.12
N ASN A 104 -0.85 3.17 0.53
CA ASN A 104 -0.41 1.93 1.17
C ASN A 104 -1.54 1.05 1.75
N ASP A 105 -2.79 1.26 1.32
CA ASP A 105 -3.92 0.39 1.63
C ASP A 105 -4.03 -0.69 0.55
N LEU A 106 -3.15 -1.69 0.66
CA LEU A 106 -3.02 -2.75 -0.33
C LEU A 106 -4.25 -3.66 -0.39
N THR A 107 -4.93 -3.85 0.74
CA THR A 107 -6.15 -4.68 0.82
C THR A 107 -7.29 -4.04 0.03
N GLN A 108 -7.49 -2.74 0.20
CA GLN A 108 -8.50 -2.01 -0.56
C GLN A 108 -8.13 -1.92 -2.04
N ALA A 109 -6.86 -1.72 -2.36
CA ALA A 109 -6.37 -1.71 -3.74
C ALA A 109 -6.69 -3.04 -4.47
N GLU A 110 -6.41 -4.18 -3.82
CA GLU A 110 -6.74 -5.51 -4.35
C GLU A 110 -8.25 -5.68 -4.52
N SER A 111 -9.05 -5.23 -3.55
CA SER A 111 -10.52 -5.30 -3.64
C SER A 111 -11.06 -4.56 -4.87
N PHE A 112 -10.60 -3.33 -5.14
CA PHE A 112 -11.02 -2.59 -6.33
C PHE A 112 -10.60 -3.27 -7.63
N LEU A 113 -9.42 -3.90 -7.66
CA LEU A 113 -8.92 -4.62 -8.83
C LEU A 113 -9.65 -5.94 -9.06
N GLU A 114 -10.04 -6.65 -8.00
CA GLU A 114 -10.87 -7.85 -8.14
C GLU A 114 -12.29 -7.51 -8.60
N GLN A 115 -12.87 -6.39 -8.16
CA GLN A 115 -14.17 -5.92 -8.66
C GLN A 115 -14.20 -5.74 -10.19
N LEU A 116 -13.10 -5.32 -10.82
CA LEU A 116 -13.01 -5.21 -12.28
C LEU A 116 -13.30 -6.54 -12.98
N ASN A 117 -12.90 -7.68 -12.40
CA ASN A 117 -13.12 -9.01 -13.00
C ASN A 117 -14.60 -9.41 -13.03
N TYR A 118 -15.44 -8.80 -12.20
CA TYR A 118 -16.88 -9.10 -12.10
C TYR A 118 -17.75 -8.07 -12.84
N LEU A 119 -17.32 -6.81 -12.85
CA LEU A 119 -18.13 -5.69 -13.36
C LEU A 119 -17.91 -5.41 -14.85
N ILE A 120 -16.76 -5.79 -15.40
CA ILE A 120 -16.38 -5.50 -16.79
C ILE A 120 -16.46 -6.76 -17.63
N LYS A 121 -17.01 -6.63 -18.84
CA LYS A 121 -17.09 -7.73 -19.81
C LYS A 121 -15.91 -7.70 -20.79
N ASP A 122 -15.46 -6.52 -21.19
CA ASP A 122 -14.33 -6.36 -22.08
C ASP A 122 -13.00 -6.68 -21.39
N SER A 123 -12.38 -7.78 -21.82
CA SER A 123 -11.11 -8.28 -21.29
C SER A 123 -9.93 -7.32 -21.52
N SER A 124 -10.02 -6.38 -22.48
CA SER A 124 -8.97 -5.41 -22.74
C SER A 124 -8.71 -4.49 -21.55
N TYR A 125 -9.76 -4.09 -20.83
CA TYR A 125 -9.64 -3.30 -19.59
C TYR A 125 -9.09 -4.12 -18.44
N ILE A 126 -9.47 -5.40 -18.35
CA ILE A 126 -8.91 -6.31 -17.35
C ILE A 126 -7.40 -6.40 -17.55
N ILE A 127 -6.93 -6.62 -18.79
CA ILE A 127 -5.50 -6.68 -19.13
C ILE A 127 -4.76 -5.41 -18.70
N LYS A 128 -5.33 -4.22 -18.95
CA LYS A 128 -4.75 -2.93 -18.52
C LYS A 128 -4.59 -2.80 -17.01
N SER A 129 -5.43 -3.48 -16.22
CA SER A 129 -5.36 -3.46 -14.75
C SER A 129 -4.32 -4.42 -14.15
N LEU A 130 -3.93 -5.47 -14.89
CA LEU A 130 -3.14 -6.58 -14.35
C LEU A 130 -1.80 -6.13 -13.80
N MET A 131 -1.15 -5.13 -14.42
CA MET A 131 0.14 -4.63 -13.94
C MET A 131 0.05 -4.08 -12.51
N LEU A 132 -0.94 -3.22 -12.25
CA LEU A 132 -1.16 -2.67 -10.90
C LEU A 132 -1.51 -3.80 -9.92
N HIS A 133 -2.28 -4.79 -10.36
CA HIS A 133 -2.62 -5.96 -9.56
C HIS A 133 -1.40 -6.80 -9.17
N VAL A 134 -0.47 -7.00 -10.10
CA VAL A 134 0.81 -7.67 -9.82
C VAL A 134 1.58 -6.91 -8.75
N PHE A 135 1.66 -5.58 -8.83
CA PHE A 135 2.36 -4.79 -7.82
C PHE A 135 1.68 -4.89 -6.45
N VAL A 136 0.36 -4.75 -6.38
CA VAL A 136 -0.39 -4.89 -5.13
C VAL A 136 -0.16 -6.26 -4.49
N LEU A 137 -0.27 -7.35 -5.26
CA LEU A 137 -0.09 -8.72 -4.76
C LEU A 137 1.35 -8.97 -4.26
N ASN A 138 2.34 -8.40 -4.93
CA ASN A 138 3.74 -8.50 -4.50
C ASN A 138 4.03 -7.75 -3.21
N GLU A 139 3.50 -6.53 -3.03
CA GLU A 139 3.63 -5.80 -1.76
C GLU A 139 2.93 -6.55 -0.61
N GLN A 140 1.93 -7.39 -0.91
CA GLN A 140 1.25 -8.27 0.06
C GLN A 140 1.89 -9.66 0.22
N TYR A 141 3.04 -9.94 -0.41
CA TYR A 141 3.71 -11.25 -0.38
C TYR A 141 2.91 -12.40 -1.01
N LYS A 142 1.89 -12.10 -1.83
CA LYS A 142 1.05 -13.09 -2.52
C LYS A 142 1.68 -13.53 -3.84
N TRP A 143 2.91 -14.06 -3.77
CA TRP A 143 3.78 -14.34 -4.93
C TRP A 143 3.15 -15.21 -6.00
N THR A 144 2.46 -16.29 -5.61
CA THR A 144 1.82 -17.22 -6.54
C THR A 144 0.72 -16.53 -7.36
N LYS A 145 -0.10 -15.71 -6.70
CA LYS A 145 -1.16 -14.94 -7.37
C LYS A 145 -0.56 -13.86 -8.27
N ALA A 146 0.49 -13.18 -7.80
CA ALA A 146 1.18 -12.17 -8.60
C ALA A 146 1.77 -12.77 -9.88
N LYS A 147 2.41 -13.95 -9.78
CA LYS A 147 2.89 -14.72 -10.94
C LYS A 147 1.77 -15.05 -11.92
N GLU A 148 0.63 -15.52 -11.42
CA GLU A 148 -0.53 -15.85 -12.26
C GLU A 148 -1.05 -14.63 -13.02
N LYS A 149 -1.23 -13.49 -12.34
CA LYS A 149 -1.70 -12.24 -12.98
C LYS A 149 -0.68 -11.71 -14.00
N LEU A 150 0.63 -11.85 -13.74
CA LEU A 150 1.66 -11.46 -14.71
C LEU A 150 1.72 -12.39 -15.93
N GLY A 151 1.47 -13.69 -15.72
CA GLY A 151 1.27 -14.64 -16.82
C GLY A 151 0.06 -14.28 -17.68
N LYS A 152 -1.07 -13.93 -17.06
CA LYS A 152 -2.26 -13.42 -17.76
C LYS A 152 -1.97 -12.17 -18.58
N LEU A 153 -1.14 -11.25 -18.04
CA LEU A 153 -0.71 -10.06 -18.78
C LEU A 153 0.12 -10.45 -20.01
N ASN A 154 1.07 -11.37 -19.88
CA ASN A 154 1.87 -11.84 -21.01
C ASN A 154 1.00 -12.47 -22.12
N ASN A 155 0.01 -13.29 -21.74
CA ASN A 155 -0.96 -13.87 -22.68
C ASN A 155 -1.80 -12.79 -23.39
N GLY A 156 -2.11 -11.68 -22.70
CA GLY A 156 -2.92 -10.59 -23.24
C GLY A 156 -2.16 -9.64 -24.16
N LEU A 157 -0.83 -9.52 -23.99
CA LEU A 157 0.01 -8.61 -24.80
C LEU A 157 0.64 -9.30 -26.02
N ASN A 158 0.94 -10.58 -25.91
CA ASN A 158 1.66 -11.33 -26.94
C ASN A 158 0.80 -12.46 -27.50
N LEU A 159 0.97 -12.74 -28.79
CA LEU A 159 0.41 -13.95 -29.39
C LEU A 159 1.03 -15.19 -28.72
N ASN A 160 0.18 -16.14 -28.33
CA ASN A 160 0.61 -17.41 -27.77
C ASN A 160 1.65 -18.07 -28.68
N ASN A 161 2.73 -18.58 -28.08
CA ASN A 161 3.87 -19.22 -28.76
C ASN A 161 4.78 -18.30 -29.59
N SER A 162 4.60 -16.97 -29.55
CA SER A 162 5.62 -16.05 -30.08
C SER A 162 6.94 -16.15 -29.30
N GLU A 163 8.04 -15.75 -29.93
CA GLU A 163 9.35 -15.70 -29.27
C GLU A 163 9.31 -14.79 -28.02
N ALA A 164 8.70 -13.60 -28.16
CA ALA A 164 8.48 -12.66 -27.07
C ALA A 164 7.66 -13.27 -25.92
N PHE A 165 6.59 -14.00 -26.24
CA PHE A 165 5.77 -14.70 -25.25
C PHE A 165 6.61 -15.70 -24.43
N ASN A 166 7.37 -16.56 -25.12
CA ASN A 166 8.18 -17.60 -24.49
C ASN A 166 9.32 -17.00 -23.66
N PHE A 167 9.96 -15.94 -24.17
CA PHE A 167 10.98 -15.20 -23.44
C PHE A 167 10.42 -14.60 -22.15
N ASN A 168 9.32 -13.84 -22.25
CA ASN A 168 8.65 -13.24 -21.10
C ASN A 168 8.19 -14.28 -20.08
N LYS A 169 7.70 -15.45 -20.53
CA LYS A 169 7.34 -16.55 -19.64
C LYS A 169 8.53 -17.03 -18.81
N ARG A 170 9.70 -17.22 -19.43
CA ARG A 170 10.94 -17.59 -18.71
C ARG A 170 11.36 -16.51 -17.72
N VAL A 171 11.23 -15.24 -18.07
CA VAL A 171 11.49 -14.11 -17.16
C VAL A 171 10.57 -14.17 -15.95
N ILE A 172 9.26 -14.34 -16.16
CA ILE A 172 8.28 -14.47 -15.07
C ILE A 172 8.63 -15.66 -14.17
N ASP A 173 8.92 -16.83 -14.75
CA ASP A 173 9.31 -18.02 -14.00
C ASP A 173 10.59 -17.83 -13.19
N SER A 174 11.55 -17.08 -13.73
CA SER A 174 12.78 -16.71 -13.04
C SER A 174 12.51 -15.78 -11.86
N ILE A 175 11.76 -14.70 -12.06
CA ILE A 175 11.39 -13.72 -11.02
C ILE A 175 10.77 -14.43 -9.81
N TYR A 176 9.78 -15.28 -10.06
CA TYR A 176 9.04 -15.99 -9.01
C TYR A 176 9.58 -17.39 -8.72
N SER A 177 10.83 -17.68 -9.06
CA SER A 177 11.46 -18.94 -8.68
C SER A 177 11.63 -18.99 -7.16
N THR A 178 11.56 -20.18 -6.58
CA THR A 178 11.72 -20.39 -5.12
C THR A 178 13.08 -19.91 -4.59
N LYS A 179 14.08 -19.77 -5.48
CA LYS A 179 15.40 -19.24 -5.15
C LYS A 179 15.42 -17.72 -5.07
N ASN A 180 14.58 -17.04 -5.84
CA ASN A 180 14.60 -15.58 -5.99
C ASN A 180 13.57 -14.88 -5.09
N ILE A 181 12.51 -15.57 -4.68
CA ILE A 181 11.53 -15.03 -3.74
C ILE A 181 12.19 -14.79 -2.36
N PRO A 182 11.96 -13.62 -1.72
CA PRO A 182 12.50 -13.32 -0.39
C PRO A 182 12.07 -14.34 0.67
N LYS A 183 13.04 -14.82 1.44
CA LYS A 183 12.78 -15.67 2.61
C LYS A 183 12.45 -14.81 3.82
N LEU A 184 11.16 -14.58 4.05
CA LEU A 184 10.69 -13.78 5.18
C LEU A 184 10.93 -14.51 6.52
N LYS A 185 11.26 -13.74 7.55
CA LYS A 185 11.40 -14.16 8.93
C LYS A 185 10.03 -14.16 9.62
N ASN A 186 9.82 -15.10 10.53
CA ASN A 186 8.61 -15.13 11.34
C ASN A 186 8.81 -14.22 12.56
N VAL A 187 7.96 -13.18 12.68
CA VAL A 187 8.04 -12.15 13.74
C VAL A 187 7.78 -12.76 15.12
N GLU A 188 6.70 -13.54 15.27
CA GLU A 188 6.38 -14.21 16.52
C GLU A 188 7.48 -15.19 16.95
N LYS A 189 8.10 -15.89 16.00
CA LYS A 189 9.22 -16.78 16.27
C LYS A 189 10.42 -16.00 16.81
N ALA A 190 10.73 -14.82 16.27
CA ALA A 190 11.78 -13.95 16.78
C ALA A 190 11.51 -13.52 18.23
N GLY A 191 10.26 -13.16 18.53
CA GLY A 191 9.80 -12.86 19.89
C GLY A 191 9.96 -14.05 20.83
N ARG A 192 9.39 -15.21 20.48
CA ARG A 192 9.45 -16.44 21.28
C ARG A 192 10.87 -16.89 21.58
N ILE A 193 11.76 -16.85 20.59
CA ILE A 193 13.17 -17.18 20.78
C ILE A 193 13.81 -16.23 21.79
N SER A 194 13.52 -14.93 21.71
CA SER A 194 14.05 -13.93 22.65
C SER A 194 13.49 -14.07 24.06
N THR A 195 12.27 -14.61 24.21
CA THR A 195 11.71 -14.98 25.51
C THR A 195 12.59 -16.04 26.17
N PHE A 196 12.91 -17.14 25.50
CA PHE A 196 13.70 -18.20 26.15
C PHE A 196 15.21 -17.87 26.21
N PHE A 197 15.72 -17.20 25.19
CA PHE A 197 17.15 -16.91 25.03
C PHE A 197 17.34 -15.44 24.67
N PRO A 198 17.62 -14.57 25.66
CA PRO A 198 17.87 -13.17 25.41
C PRO A 198 18.94 -12.94 24.32
N GLY A 199 18.63 -12.06 23.37
CA GLY A 199 19.53 -11.77 22.25
C GLY A 199 19.35 -12.67 21.02
N PHE A 200 18.79 -13.88 21.16
CA PHE A 200 18.76 -14.84 20.07
C PHE A 200 17.73 -14.48 18.98
N GLY A 201 16.62 -13.81 19.32
CA GLY A 201 15.69 -13.35 18.29
C GLY A 201 16.26 -12.22 17.44
N GLN A 202 17.09 -11.34 18.01
CA GLN A 202 17.83 -10.34 17.26
C GLN A 202 18.83 -11.00 16.30
N CYS A 203 19.56 -12.03 16.76
CA CYS A 203 20.43 -12.85 15.91
C CYS A 203 19.64 -13.56 14.79
N TYR A 204 18.45 -14.10 15.09
CA TYR A 204 17.57 -14.73 14.10
C TYR A 204 17.14 -13.76 12.99
N ALA A 205 16.90 -12.50 13.35
CA ALA A 205 16.64 -11.40 12.42
C ALA A 205 17.90 -10.89 11.68
N GLY A 206 19.08 -11.48 11.93
CA GLY A 206 20.35 -11.13 11.28
C GLY A 206 21.14 -10.02 11.96
N ASN A 207 20.72 -9.55 13.14
CA ASN A 207 21.37 -8.47 13.89
C ASN A 207 22.19 -9.05 15.06
N TYR A 208 23.32 -9.67 14.73
CA TYR A 208 24.16 -10.36 15.71
C TYR A 208 24.74 -9.43 16.78
N ALA A 209 25.17 -8.22 16.39
CA ALA A 209 25.71 -7.24 17.34
C ALA A 209 24.66 -6.86 18.40
N GLU A 210 23.43 -6.54 17.98
CA GLU A 210 22.34 -6.22 18.93
C GLU A 210 21.96 -7.43 19.80
N GLY A 211 21.98 -8.65 19.24
CA GLY A 211 21.73 -9.87 20.00
C GLY A 211 22.77 -10.10 21.09
N ILE A 212 24.05 -9.97 20.75
CA ILE A 212 25.16 -10.11 21.70
C ILE A 212 25.05 -9.04 22.80
N SER A 213 24.82 -7.78 22.44
CA SER A 213 24.64 -6.70 23.42
C SER A 213 23.45 -6.94 24.35
N SER A 214 22.32 -7.42 23.82
CA SER A 214 21.13 -7.75 24.63
C SER A 214 21.39 -8.88 25.61
N PHE A 215 22.11 -9.91 25.18
CA PHE A 215 22.51 -11.02 26.05
C PHE A 215 23.41 -10.53 27.19
N PHE A 216 24.46 -9.77 26.87
CA PHE A 216 25.38 -9.24 27.87
C PHE A 216 24.70 -8.27 28.84
N ALA A 217 23.78 -7.43 28.38
CA ALA A 217 23.03 -6.54 29.27
C ALA A 217 22.29 -7.33 30.36
N ILE A 218 21.59 -8.40 29.98
CA ILE A 218 20.85 -9.25 30.93
C ILE A 218 21.82 -10.05 31.82
N ALA A 219 22.92 -10.55 31.27
CA ALA A 219 23.94 -11.26 32.05
C ALA A 219 24.61 -10.36 33.10
N VAL A 220 24.94 -9.12 32.76
CA VAL A 220 25.52 -8.13 33.68
C VAL A 220 24.53 -7.79 34.80
N ILE A 221 23.25 -7.56 34.47
CA ILE A 221 22.23 -7.30 35.49
C ILE A 221 22.08 -8.50 36.42
N ALA A 222 21.94 -9.71 35.88
CA ALA A 222 21.83 -10.93 36.68
C ALA A 222 23.08 -11.17 37.56
N GLY A 223 24.28 -10.94 37.03
CA GLY A 223 25.53 -11.03 37.78
C GLY A 223 25.60 -10.00 38.91
N ALA A 224 25.19 -8.76 38.66
CA ALA A 224 25.12 -7.70 39.67
C ALA A 224 24.09 -8.02 40.76
N MET A 225 22.96 -8.66 40.41
CA MET A 225 21.99 -9.16 41.38
C MET A 225 22.61 -10.21 42.31
N VAL A 226 23.26 -11.23 41.74
CA VAL A 226 23.92 -12.30 42.52
C VAL A 226 25.00 -11.71 43.42
N ALA A 227 25.88 -10.86 42.89
CA ALA A 227 26.94 -10.23 43.66
C ALA A 227 26.37 -9.40 44.82
N GLY A 228 25.36 -8.57 44.58
CA GLY A 228 24.79 -7.76 45.66
C GLY A 228 24.01 -8.57 46.70
N VAL A 229 23.46 -9.73 46.35
CA VAL A 229 22.93 -10.70 47.35
C VAL A 229 24.06 -11.26 48.23
N ILE A 230 25.21 -11.61 47.65
CA ILE A 230 26.40 -12.08 48.41
C ILE A 230 26.89 -10.99 49.37
N TYR A 231 26.91 -9.73 48.94
CA TYR A 231 27.30 -8.57 49.77
C TYR A 231 26.16 -7.99 50.63
N GLN A 232 25.06 -8.73 50.84
CA GLN A 232 23.95 -8.36 51.72
C GLN A 232 23.13 -7.11 51.32
N TYR A 233 23.24 -6.64 50.06
CA TYR A 233 22.42 -5.56 49.49
C TYR A 233 21.07 -6.08 48.94
N TYR A 234 20.35 -6.90 49.71
CA TYR A 234 19.18 -7.65 49.24
C TYR A 234 18.11 -6.77 48.58
N PHE A 235 17.72 -5.67 49.24
CA PHE A 235 16.66 -4.79 48.72
C PHE A 235 17.05 -4.21 47.35
N THR A 236 18.22 -3.59 47.27
CA THR A 236 18.72 -2.98 46.03
C THR A 236 18.87 -4.03 44.93
N SER A 237 19.52 -5.16 45.22
CA SER A 237 19.76 -6.21 44.23
C SER A 237 18.48 -6.84 43.71
N ILE A 238 17.54 -7.18 44.58
CA ILE A 238 16.29 -7.84 44.15
C ILE A 238 15.37 -6.82 43.47
N PHE A 239 15.16 -5.64 44.04
CA PHE A 239 14.21 -4.68 43.51
C PHE A 239 14.71 -4.00 42.23
N VAL A 240 15.92 -3.40 42.27
CA VAL A 240 16.49 -2.73 41.10
C VAL A 240 16.83 -3.75 40.01
N GLY A 241 17.34 -4.91 40.39
CA GLY A 241 17.61 -6.00 39.46
C GLY A 241 16.38 -6.45 38.69
N ASN A 242 15.27 -6.72 39.38
CA ASN A 242 14.02 -7.10 38.72
C ASN A 242 13.46 -6.00 37.82
N LEU A 243 13.52 -4.72 38.24
CA LEU A 243 13.11 -3.59 37.40
C LEU A 243 13.93 -3.51 36.10
N LEU A 244 15.26 -3.66 36.21
CA LEU A 244 16.16 -3.62 35.06
C LEU A 244 15.95 -4.84 34.16
N ILE A 245 15.87 -6.06 34.71
CA ILE A 245 15.56 -7.26 33.93
C ILE A 245 14.24 -7.07 33.20
N GLY A 246 13.16 -6.67 33.88
CA GLY A 246 11.86 -6.46 33.24
C GLY A 246 11.94 -5.50 32.05
N LYS A 247 12.63 -4.37 32.22
CA LYS A 247 12.80 -3.37 31.16
C LYS A 247 13.62 -3.89 29.97
N PHE A 248 14.80 -4.45 30.23
CA PHE A 248 15.72 -4.90 29.17
C PHE A 248 15.24 -6.19 28.50
N TYR A 249 14.58 -7.08 29.25
CA TYR A 249 14.06 -8.35 28.74
C TYR A 249 12.83 -8.14 27.86
N LEU A 250 11.80 -7.42 28.33
CA LEU A 250 10.62 -7.10 27.50
C LEU A 250 11.00 -6.22 26.31
N GLY A 251 11.88 -5.24 26.53
CA GLY A 251 12.44 -4.42 25.46
C GLY A 251 13.18 -5.26 24.42
N GLY A 252 13.95 -6.26 24.84
CA GLY A 252 14.66 -7.20 23.96
C GLY A 252 13.71 -8.01 23.09
N ILE A 253 12.62 -8.54 23.66
CA ILE A 253 11.59 -9.29 22.91
C ILE A 253 10.97 -8.41 21.82
N LYS A 254 10.49 -7.21 22.19
CA LYS A 254 9.89 -6.27 21.25
C LYS A 254 10.87 -5.80 20.18
N ARG A 255 12.14 -5.63 20.55
CA ARG A 255 13.22 -5.29 19.61
C ARG A 255 13.45 -6.41 18.60
N ALA A 256 13.42 -7.67 19.01
CA ALA A 256 13.58 -8.81 18.11
C ALA A 256 12.42 -8.91 17.11
N GLU A 257 11.18 -8.72 17.55
CA GLU A 257 10.00 -8.65 16.68
C GLU A 257 10.17 -7.55 15.62
N PHE A 258 10.48 -6.32 16.07
CA PHE A 258 10.74 -5.18 15.19
C PHE A 258 11.85 -5.44 14.16
N LEU A 259 12.96 -6.06 14.57
CA LEU A 259 14.06 -6.37 13.65
C LEU A 259 13.66 -7.41 12.60
N ALA A 260 12.84 -8.39 12.96
CA ALA A 260 12.29 -9.35 12.00
C ALA A 260 11.35 -8.68 10.99
N GLU A 261 10.48 -7.77 11.45
CA GLU A 261 9.63 -6.95 10.57
C GLU A 261 10.45 -6.07 9.62
N LYS A 262 11.47 -5.39 10.15
CA LYS A 262 12.39 -4.55 9.36
C LYS A 262 13.12 -5.39 8.30
N TYR A 263 13.61 -6.58 8.68
CA TYR A 263 14.26 -7.51 7.74
C TYR A 263 13.32 -7.84 6.58
N ASN A 264 12.07 -8.23 6.89
CA ASN A 264 11.06 -8.58 5.91
C ASN A 264 10.73 -7.42 4.97
N TYR A 265 10.50 -6.24 5.53
CA TYR A 265 10.22 -5.03 4.78
C TYR A 265 11.34 -4.70 3.79
N LEU A 266 12.60 -4.69 4.24
CA LEU A 266 13.73 -4.34 3.38
C LEU A 266 13.93 -5.35 2.25
N HIS A 267 13.87 -6.65 2.54
CA HIS A 267 14.06 -7.69 1.53
C HIS A 267 12.93 -7.69 0.51
N SER A 268 11.68 -7.49 0.95
CA SER A 268 10.55 -7.38 0.04
C SER A 268 10.59 -6.10 -0.78
N LYS A 269 10.95 -4.96 -0.19
CA LYS A 269 11.07 -3.69 -0.91
C LYS A 269 12.10 -3.78 -2.03
N ASN A 270 13.27 -4.35 -1.74
CA ASN A 270 14.33 -4.55 -2.73
C ASN A 270 13.87 -5.49 -3.85
N TYR A 271 13.21 -6.60 -3.50
CA TYR A 271 12.63 -7.51 -4.47
C TYR A 271 11.57 -6.84 -5.35
N ASN A 272 10.63 -6.09 -4.75
CA ASN A 272 9.58 -5.39 -5.47
C ASN A 272 10.12 -4.27 -6.38
N GLN A 273 11.21 -3.61 -5.97
CA GLN A 273 11.90 -2.65 -6.83
C GLN A 273 12.54 -3.35 -8.04
N SER A 274 13.30 -4.43 -7.82
CA SER A 274 13.91 -5.19 -8.92
C SER A 274 12.85 -5.76 -9.88
N LEU A 275 11.72 -6.21 -9.33
CA LEU A 275 10.58 -6.66 -10.11
C LEU A 275 10.01 -5.55 -10.99
N LYS A 276 9.79 -4.34 -10.43
CA LYS A 276 9.28 -3.19 -11.19
C LYS A 276 10.21 -2.83 -12.35
N GLU A 277 11.53 -2.87 -12.13
CA GLU A 277 12.55 -2.60 -13.16
C GLU A 277 12.51 -3.65 -14.28
N GLN A 278 12.55 -4.94 -13.93
CA GLN A 278 12.49 -6.04 -14.90
C GLN A 278 11.17 -6.02 -15.70
N VAL A 279 10.05 -5.82 -15.02
CA VAL A 279 8.73 -5.79 -15.67
C VAL A 279 8.60 -4.58 -16.58
N LYS A 280 9.11 -3.40 -16.19
CA LYS A 280 9.14 -2.23 -17.08
C LYS A 280 9.92 -2.53 -18.36
N GLN A 281 11.10 -3.13 -18.26
CA GLN A 281 11.93 -3.45 -19.42
C GLN A 281 11.27 -4.42 -20.42
N HIS A 282 10.41 -5.32 -19.95
CA HIS A 282 9.87 -6.41 -20.78
C HIS A 282 8.40 -6.25 -21.18
N PHE A 283 7.65 -5.38 -20.49
CA PHE A 283 6.20 -5.24 -20.67
C PHE A 283 5.74 -3.80 -20.92
N ILE A 284 6.60 -2.80 -20.72
CA ILE A 284 6.28 -1.38 -20.91
C ILE A 284 7.29 -0.81 -21.91
N ASN A 285 6.92 -0.84 -23.20
CA ASN A 285 7.59 -0.07 -24.24
C ASN A 285 6.99 1.33 -24.32
#